data_AF-A0A1B9F2U0-F1
#
_entry.id   AF-A0A1B9F2U0-F1
#
_cell.length_a   1.000
_cell.length_b   1.000
_cell.length_c   1.000
_cell.angle_alpha   90.00
_cell.angle_beta   90.00
_cell.angle_gamma   90.00
#
_symmetry.space_group_name_H-M   'P 1'
#
loop_
_entity.id
_entity.type
_entity.pdbx_description
1 polymer ?
#
loop_
_entity_poly.entity_id
_entity_poly.type
_entity_poly.pdbx_seq_one_letter_code
_entity_poly.pdbx_strand_id
1 'polypeptide(L)'
;MKTSKGVIQGYNGLVMVDDKHQVIVHAEAFGNGQEQHLLEPMIEGTSKTCKVLSPEEDVFKKVKLTADAGFHTKKNMEMVFSQGIDAYIADRHFRKRDPRFRDRDRFKQRARKERKSRLFTPRDFIFDMEQQSCICSAEKHLYVKNKNFVTRNGYKAIAFMGKKTECRVCKLRELCLRYPDRTEARQVHFFFIARRIVQAAPS
;
A
#
# COMPACT_ATOMS: atom_id res chain seq x y z
N MET A 1 -12.46 0.35 -11.87
CA MET A 1 -11.15 -0.24 -12.24
C MET A 1 -11.17 -0.46 -13.74
N LYS A 2 -10.73 0.50 -14.56
CA LYS A 2 -10.76 0.38 -16.04
C LYS A 2 -9.37 0.03 -16.54
N THR A 3 -9.26 -0.98 -17.39
CA THR A 3 -8.03 -1.27 -18.14
C THR A 3 -7.74 -0.13 -19.12
N SER A 4 -6.53 -0.09 -19.68
CA SER A 4 -6.16 0.84 -20.76
C SER A 4 -7.05 0.72 -22.01
N LYS A 5 -7.83 -0.36 -22.12
CA LYS A 5 -8.82 -0.59 -23.19
C LYS A 5 -10.28 -0.30 -22.76
N GLY A 6 -10.49 0.34 -21.61
CA GLY A 6 -11.82 0.72 -21.12
C GLY A 6 -12.62 -0.38 -20.42
N VAL A 7 -12.12 -1.62 -20.38
CA VAL A 7 -12.81 -2.77 -19.76
C VAL A 7 -12.77 -2.66 -18.24
N ILE A 8 -13.92 -2.83 -17.58
CA ILE A 8 -14.00 -2.96 -16.11
C ILE A 8 -13.64 -4.41 -15.74
N GLN A 9 -12.50 -4.61 -15.09
CA GLN A 9 -12.09 -5.93 -14.58
C GLN A 9 -12.54 -6.05 -13.12
N GLY A 10 -13.68 -6.70 -12.90
CA GLY A 10 -14.23 -7.04 -11.58
C GLY A 10 -15.33 -6.11 -11.08
N TYR A 11 -16.11 -6.62 -10.14
CA TYR A 11 -17.17 -5.92 -9.42
C TYR A 11 -17.10 -6.27 -7.93
N ASN A 12 -17.64 -5.39 -7.09
CA ASN A 12 -17.84 -5.64 -5.68
C ASN A 12 -19.30 -6.00 -5.46
N GLY A 13 -19.56 -7.26 -5.07
CA GLY A 13 -20.88 -7.69 -4.63
C GLY A 13 -21.06 -7.39 -3.16
N LEU A 14 -22.04 -6.57 -2.81
CA LEU A 14 -22.39 -6.24 -1.43
C LEU A 14 -23.77 -6.78 -1.10
N VAL A 15 -23.94 -7.18 0.16
CA VAL A 15 -25.20 -7.69 0.69
C VAL A 15 -25.50 -7.05 2.04
N MET A 16 -26.76 -6.68 2.25
CA MET A 16 -27.33 -6.30 3.54
C MET A 16 -28.13 -7.50 4.03
N VAL A 17 -27.82 -7.98 5.23
CA VAL A 17 -28.44 -9.19 5.79
C VAL A 17 -29.09 -8.87 7.12
N ASP A 18 -30.21 -9.53 7.40
CA ASP A 18 -30.79 -9.57 8.73
C ASP A 18 -30.05 -10.61 9.59
N ASP A 19 -29.51 -10.18 10.73
CA ASP A 19 -28.69 -11.04 11.60
C ASP A 19 -29.53 -12.12 12.29
N LYS A 20 -30.79 -11.84 12.64
CA LYS A 20 -31.63 -12.76 13.40
C LYS A 20 -32.13 -13.94 12.55
N HIS A 21 -32.53 -13.64 11.32
CA HIS A 21 -33.17 -14.58 10.41
C HIS A 21 -32.25 -15.02 9.27
N GLN A 22 -31.05 -14.43 9.14
CA GLN A 22 -30.04 -14.77 8.14
C GLN A 22 -30.57 -14.65 6.70
N VAL A 23 -31.42 -13.64 6.46
CA VAL A 23 -32.03 -13.36 5.14
C VAL A 23 -31.31 -12.17 4.50
N ILE A 24 -31.08 -12.26 3.19
CA ILE A 24 -30.59 -11.14 2.40
C ILE A 24 -31.74 -10.17 2.17
N VAL A 25 -31.60 -8.95 2.67
CA VAL A 25 -32.61 -7.89 2.53
C VAL A 25 -32.33 -7.03 1.29
N HIS A 26 -31.06 -6.79 0.98
CA HIS A 26 -30.65 -6.09 -0.26
C HIS A 26 -29.33 -6.65 -0.76
N ALA A 27 -29.15 -6.74 -2.06
CA ALA A 27 -27.90 -7.18 -2.68
C ALA A 27 -27.65 -6.41 -3.97
N GLU A 28 -26.40 -5.99 -4.18
CA GLU A 28 -26.05 -5.19 -5.36
C GLU A 28 -24.59 -5.42 -5.78
N ALA A 29 -24.35 -5.39 -7.09
CA ALA A 29 -23.04 -5.52 -7.69
C ALA A 29 -22.57 -4.16 -8.24
N PHE A 30 -21.45 -3.65 -7.71
CA PHE A 30 -20.90 -2.36 -8.09
C PHE A 30 -19.65 -2.51 -8.95
N GLY A 31 -19.60 -1.82 -10.09
CA GLY A 31 -18.43 -1.76 -11.00
C GLY A 31 -17.25 -0.92 -10.46
N ASN A 32 -17.16 -0.72 -9.15
CA ASN A 32 -16.12 0.05 -8.49
C ASN A 32 -15.31 -0.84 -7.55
N GLY A 33 -13.98 -0.66 -7.50
CA GLY A 33 -13.11 -1.44 -6.64
C GLY A 33 -12.99 -0.89 -5.21
N GLN A 34 -13.40 0.35 -4.96
CA GLN A 34 -13.40 0.93 -3.62
C GLN A 34 -14.80 0.83 -3.01
N GLU A 35 -14.94 0.24 -1.83
CA GLU A 35 -16.26 0.04 -1.20
C GLU A 35 -16.72 1.23 -0.36
N GLN A 36 -15.81 2.17 -0.09
CA GLN A 36 -16.02 3.26 0.87
C GLN A 36 -17.26 4.11 0.60
N HIS A 37 -17.66 4.29 -0.66
CA HIS A 37 -18.79 5.12 -1.06
C HIS A 37 -20.09 4.32 -1.25
N LEU A 38 -20.06 3.00 -1.00
CA LEU A 38 -21.18 2.10 -1.29
C LEU A 38 -22.10 1.88 -0.09
N LEU A 39 -21.76 2.40 1.11
CA LEU A 39 -22.62 2.26 2.29
C LEU A 39 -23.98 2.94 2.11
N GLU A 40 -23.97 4.18 1.64
CA GLU A 40 -25.18 4.98 1.41
C GLU A 40 -26.11 4.32 0.36
N PRO A 41 -25.63 3.89 -0.82
CA PRO A 41 -26.42 3.08 -1.76
C PRO A 41 -27.03 1.82 -1.14
N MET A 42 -26.28 1.09 -0.30
CA MET A 42 -26.78 -0.12 0.35
C MET A 42 -27.89 0.18 1.36
N ILE A 43 -27.77 1.26 2.14
CA ILE A 43 -28.82 1.73 3.05
C ILE A 43 -30.07 2.11 2.25
N GLU A 44 -29.92 2.90 1.19
CA GLU A 44 -31.04 3.30 0.35
C GLU A 44 -31.76 2.11 -0.30
N GLY A 45 -31.01 1.16 -0.86
CA GLY A 45 -31.57 -0.04 -1.47
C GLY A 45 -32.33 -0.91 -0.47
N THR A 46 -31.79 -1.03 0.74
CA THR A 46 -32.46 -1.73 1.85
C THR A 46 -33.73 -1.01 2.28
N SER A 47 -33.68 0.31 2.45
CA SER A 47 -34.87 1.11 2.77
C SER A 47 -35.96 0.97 1.71
N LYS A 48 -35.59 0.99 0.41
CA LYS A 48 -36.55 0.77 -0.69
C LYS A 48 -37.19 -0.61 -0.60
N THR A 49 -36.39 -1.65 -0.36
CA THR A 49 -36.89 -3.03 -0.24
C THR A 49 -37.84 -3.18 0.95
N CYS A 50 -37.47 -2.65 2.12
CA CYS A 50 -38.33 -2.69 3.31
C CYS A 50 -39.62 -1.88 3.13
N LYS A 51 -39.58 -0.72 2.46
CA LYS A 51 -40.77 0.10 2.20
C LYS A 51 -41.82 -0.59 1.31
N VAL A 52 -41.41 -1.54 0.45
CA VAL A 52 -42.38 -2.35 -0.31
C VAL A 52 -43.24 -3.22 0.64
N LEU A 53 -42.65 -3.69 1.73
CA LEU A 53 -43.33 -4.54 2.73
C LEU A 53 -44.00 -3.72 3.84
N SER A 54 -43.44 -2.56 4.19
CA SER A 54 -43.90 -1.70 5.27
C SER A 54 -43.66 -0.23 4.92
N PRO A 55 -44.55 0.41 4.13
CA PRO A 55 -44.33 1.73 3.52
C PRO A 55 -44.07 2.88 4.50
N GLU A 56 -44.72 2.83 5.66
CA GLU A 56 -44.66 3.89 6.69
C GLU A 56 -43.47 3.74 7.64
N GLU A 57 -42.69 2.66 7.52
CA GLU A 57 -41.63 2.35 8.47
C GLU A 57 -40.23 2.66 7.92
N ASP A 58 -39.45 3.40 8.69
CA ASP A 58 -38.01 3.49 8.51
C ASP A 58 -37.32 2.39 9.32
N VAL A 59 -36.88 1.34 8.63
CA VAL A 59 -36.21 0.18 9.25
C VAL A 59 -34.98 0.62 10.06
N PHE A 60 -34.23 1.62 9.60
CA PHE A 60 -32.98 2.05 10.23
C PHE A 60 -33.18 2.87 11.51
N LYS A 61 -34.44 3.22 11.85
CA LYS A 61 -34.81 3.76 13.17
C LYS A 61 -35.03 2.69 14.23
N LYS A 62 -35.25 1.45 13.82
CA LYS A 62 -35.58 0.33 14.71
C LYS A 62 -34.44 -0.67 14.86
N VAL A 63 -33.56 -0.76 13.86
CA VAL A 63 -32.47 -1.74 13.81
C VAL A 63 -31.11 -1.10 13.98
N LYS A 64 -30.14 -1.93 14.39
CA LYS A 64 -28.73 -1.55 14.45
C LYS A 64 -28.07 -1.94 13.13
N LEU A 65 -27.38 -1.00 12.50
CA LEU A 65 -26.59 -1.26 11.31
C LEU A 65 -25.17 -1.68 11.73
N THR A 66 -24.68 -2.82 11.26
CA THR A 66 -23.26 -3.18 11.41
C THR A 66 -22.58 -3.19 10.05
N ALA A 67 -21.34 -2.71 9.99
CA ALA A 67 -20.57 -2.70 8.74
C ALA A 67 -19.08 -2.96 9.01
N ASP A 68 -18.42 -3.54 8.01
CA ASP A 68 -17.00 -3.83 8.10
C ASP A 68 -16.11 -2.57 8.05
N ALA A 69 -14.81 -2.79 8.20
CA ALA A 69 -13.84 -1.71 8.26
C ALA A 69 -13.49 -1.07 6.90
N GLY A 70 -13.98 -1.64 5.80
CA GLY A 70 -13.94 -1.07 4.46
C GLY A 70 -14.85 0.16 4.34
N PHE A 71 -15.94 0.21 5.11
CA PHE A 71 -16.88 1.33 5.14
C PHE A 71 -16.49 2.46 6.10
N HIS A 72 -15.42 2.31 6.87
CA HIS A 72 -14.99 3.32 7.84
C HIS A 72 -14.36 4.55 7.16
N THR A 73 -15.17 5.59 6.94
CA THR A 73 -14.76 6.91 6.45
C THR A 73 -15.49 8.02 7.18
N LYS A 74 -14.88 9.23 7.24
CA LYS A 74 -15.52 10.41 7.85
C LYS A 74 -16.89 10.70 7.21
N LYS A 75 -16.98 10.64 5.88
CA LYS A 75 -18.22 10.86 5.13
C LYS A 75 -19.33 9.89 5.56
N ASN A 76 -19.01 8.60 5.69
CA ASN A 76 -20.00 7.61 6.12
C ASN A 76 -20.43 7.83 7.58
N MET A 77 -19.50 8.18 8.47
CA MET A 77 -19.82 8.48 9.87
C MET A 77 -20.73 9.71 9.99
N GLU A 78 -20.46 10.78 9.22
CA GLU A 78 -21.31 11.97 9.16
C GLU A 78 -22.69 11.64 8.60
N MET A 79 -22.76 10.83 7.54
CA MET A 79 -24.02 10.41 6.93
C MET A 79 -24.88 9.63 7.91
N VAL A 80 -24.38 8.55 8.54
CA VAL A 80 -25.18 7.75 9.48
C VAL A 80 -25.60 8.55 10.70
N PHE A 81 -24.75 9.48 11.16
CA PHE A 81 -25.08 10.38 12.26
C PHE A 81 -26.19 11.37 11.87
N SER A 82 -26.08 12.03 10.72
CA SER A 82 -27.08 12.99 10.23
C SER A 82 -28.44 12.34 9.96
N GLN A 83 -28.45 11.10 9.48
CA GLN A 83 -29.66 10.34 9.25
C GLN A 83 -30.21 9.71 10.53
N GLY A 84 -29.50 9.81 11.67
CA GLY A 84 -29.88 9.25 12.95
C GLY A 84 -30.04 7.73 12.91
N ILE A 85 -29.09 7.05 12.27
CA ILE A 85 -29.00 5.59 12.18
C ILE A 85 -28.07 5.08 13.29
N ASP A 86 -28.52 4.11 14.09
CA ASP A 86 -27.69 3.45 15.11
C ASP A 86 -26.70 2.48 14.44
N ALA A 87 -25.56 3.02 13.99
CA ALA A 87 -24.57 2.29 13.18
C ALA A 87 -23.26 1.99 13.93
N TYR A 88 -22.80 0.74 13.81
CA TYR A 88 -21.55 0.22 14.36
C TYR A 88 -20.62 -0.19 13.21
N ILE A 89 -19.73 0.73 12.82
CA ILE A 89 -18.78 0.53 11.73
C ILE A 89 -17.38 0.26 12.29
N ALA A 90 -16.77 -0.86 11.90
CA ALA A 90 -15.47 -1.25 12.44
C ALA A 90 -14.35 -0.27 12.05
N ASP A 91 -13.51 0.16 12.99
CA ASP A 91 -12.36 1.02 12.67
C ASP A 91 -11.35 0.29 11.77
N ARG A 92 -10.93 0.95 10.67
CA ARG A 92 -9.89 0.49 9.75
C ARG A 92 -8.55 0.17 10.42
N HIS A 93 -8.28 0.78 11.58
CA HIS A 93 -7.07 0.55 12.37
C HIS A 93 -7.28 -0.33 13.60
N PHE A 94 -8.48 -0.87 13.82
CA PHE A 94 -8.79 -1.74 14.95
C PHE A 94 -7.79 -2.89 15.09
N ARG A 95 -7.47 -3.58 13.98
CA ARG A 95 -6.51 -4.70 13.96
C ARG A 95 -5.06 -4.30 14.28
N LYS A 96 -4.72 -3.01 14.37
CA LYS A 96 -3.40 -2.55 14.85
C LYS A 96 -3.38 -2.34 16.36
N ARG A 97 -4.55 -2.08 16.96
CA ARG A 97 -4.71 -1.73 18.37
C ARG A 97 -5.12 -2.94 19.22
N ASP A 98 -5.79 -3.90 18.60
CA ASP A 98 -6.29 -5.09 19.30
C ASP A 98 -5.16 -6.12 19.54
N PRO A 99 -4.91 -6.50 20.81
CA PRO A 99 -3.86 -7.46 21.18
C PRO A 99 -3.95 -8.83 20.48
N ARG A 100 -5.17 -9.27 20.11
CA ARG A 100 -5.40 -10.55 19.42
C ARG A 100 -4.75 -10.58 18.03
N PHE A 101 -4.45 -9.42 17.45
CA PHE A 101 -3.81 -9.30 16.14
C PHE A 101 -2.30 -9.03 16.19
N ARG A 102 -1.67 -9.08 17.38
CA ARG A 102 -0.23 -8.80 17.57
C ARG A 102 0.67 -9.65 16.65
N ASP A 103 0.35 -10.94 16.51
CA ASP A 103 1.16 -11.89 15.73
C ASP A 103 0.70 -12.06 14.27
N ARG A 104 -0.24 -11.22 13.79
CA ARG A 104 -0.85 -11.39 12.45
C ARG A 104 0.18 -11.29 11.31
N ASP A 105 1.27 -10.57 11.50
CA ASP A 105 2.32 -10.42 10.49
C ASP A 105 3.30 -11.60 10.44
N ARG A 106 3.16 -12.62 11.30
CA ARG A 106 4.00 -13.84 11.29
C ARG A 106 4.03 -14.51 9.90
N PHE A 107 2.90 -14.51 9.20
CA PHE A 107 2.79 -15.10 7.86
C PHE A 107 3.40 -14.21 6.76
N LYS A 108 3.50 -12.89 6.97
CA LYS A 108 4.16 -11.98 6.01
C LYS A 108 5.68 -12.09 6.03
N GLN A 109 6.27 -12.58 7.13
CA GLN A 109 7.71 -12.78 7.23
C GLN A 109 8.20 -13.83 6.22
N ARG A 110 7.43 -14.90 5.98
CA ARG A 110 7.74 -15.94 4.99
C ARG A 110 7.75 -15.37 3.58
N ALA A 111 6.69 -14.64 3.19
CA ALA A 111 6.62 -13.96 1.89
C ALA A 111 7.74 -12.92 1.70
N ARG A 112 8.18 -12.23 2.76
CA ARG A 112 9.32 -11.30 2.69
C ARG A 112 10.66 -12.01 2.53
N LYS A 113 10.86 -13.18 3.16
CA LYS A 113 12.06 -14.01 2.99
C LYS A 113 12.15 -14.54 1.56
N GLU A 114 11.03 -15.01 1.01
CA GLU A 114 10.94 -15.51 -0.38
C GLU A 114 11.12 -14.39 -1.43
N ARG A 115 10.77 -13.14 -1.09
CA ARG A 115 10.95 -11.95 -1.94
C ARG A 115 12.30 -11.25 -1.80
N LYS A 116 13.29 -11.81 -1.08
CA LYS A 116 14.62 -11.20 -1.05
C LYS A 116 15.16 -11.11 -2.48
N SER A 117 15.22 -9.87 -2.97
CA SER A 117 15.84 -9.54 -4.25
C SER A 117 17.26 -10.09 -4.26
N ARG A 118 17.57 -10.93 -5.25
CA ARG A 118 18.95 -11.40 -5.51
C ARG A 118 19.86 -10.28 -6.02
N LEU A 119 19.30 -9.08 -6.30
CA LEU A 119 20.06 -7.94 -6.80
C LEU A 119 20.81 -7.20 -5.70
N PHE A 120 21.97 -6.66 -6.05
CA PHE A 120 22.73 -5.73 -5.22
C PHE A 120 21.92 -4.49 -4.86
N THR A 121 22.04 -4.12 -3.60
CA THR A 121 21.47 -2.96 -2.93
C THR A 121 22.57 -1.94 -2.65
N PRO A 122 22.25 -0.70 -2.24
CA PRO A 122 23.28 0.28 -1.86
C PRO A 122 24.26 -0.20 -0.77
N ARG A 123 23.90 -1.23 0.01
CA ARG A 123 24.77 -1.81 1.06
C ARG A 123 25.93 -2.63 0.49
N ASP A 124 25.79 -3.11 -0.74
CA ASP A 124 26.80 -3.90 -1.44
C ASP A 124 27.86 -3.02 -2.14
N PHE A 125 27.80 -1.71 -1.92
CA PHE A 125 28.71 -0.70 -2.45
C PHE A 125 29.46 -0.05 -1.30
N ILE A 126 30.77 0.10 -1.46
CA ILE A 126 31.62 0.79 -0.48
C ILE A 126 31.56 2.28 -0.83
N PHE A 127 31.01 3.09 0.07
CA PHE A 127 30.93 4.54 -0.09
C PHE A 127 31.77 5.22 0.98
N ASP A 128 32.77 5.97 0.53
CA ASP A 128 33.56 6.86 1.36
C ASP A 128 33.01 8.28 1.21
N MET A 129 32.50 8.82 2.33
CA MET A 129 31.90 10.15 2.35
C MET A 129 32.95 11.27 2.27
N GLU A 130 34.14 11.06 2.84
CA GLU A 130 35.22 12.06 2.87
C GLU A 130 35.84 12.22 1.48
N GLN A 131 36.15 11.08 0.85
CA GLN A 131 36.75 11.06 -0.49
C GLN A 131 35.71 11.20 -1.61
N GLN A 132 34.41 11.21 -1.26
CA GLN A 132 33.28 11.15 -2.20
C GLN A 132 33.49 10.06 -3.26
N SER A 133 34.00 8.90 -2.83
CA SER A 133 34.33 7.78 -3.70
C SER A 133 33.34 6.65 -3.45
N CYS A 134 33.01 5.91 -4.51
CA CYS A 134 32.13 4.76 -4.40
C CYS A 134 32.68 3.62 -5.25
N ILE A 135 32.76 2.43 -4.65
CA ILE A 135 33.24 1.21 -5.28
C ILE A 135 32.09 0.19 -5.29
N CYS A 136 31.82 -0.42 -6.45
CA CYS A 136 30.81 -1.48 -6.55
C CYS A 136 31.37 -2.84 -6.11
N SER A 137 30.48 -3.83 -5.97
CA SER A 137 30.82 -5.23 -5.68
C SER A 137 31.67 -5.92 -6.76
N ALA A 138 31.89 -5.28 -7.91
CA ALA A 138 32.83 -5.72 -8.96
C ALA A 138 34.18 -4.98 -8.90
N GLU A 139 34.46 -4.29 -7.79
CA GLU A 139 35.69 -3.52 -7.54
C GLU A 139 35.95 -2.41 -8.57
N LYS A 140 34.88 -1.85 -9.16
CA LYS A 140 34.97 -0.71 -10.08
C LYS A 140 34.55 0.57 -9.39
N HIS A 141 35.27 1.65 -9.67
CA HIS A 141 34.95 2.99 -9.18
C HIS A 141 33.77 3.59 -9.95
N LEU A 142 32.79 4.11 -9.20
CA LEU A 142 31.70 4.90 -9.74
C LEU A 142 32.08 6.37 -9.67
N TYR A 143 31.69 7.12 -10.70
CA TYR A 143 31.85 8.57 -10.70
C TYR A 143 30.63 9.24 -10.06
N VAL A 144 30.84 10.42 -9.48
CA VAL A 144 29.76 11.23 -8.94
C VAL A 144 28.94 11.82 -10.08
N LYS A 145 27.67 11.46 -10.17
CA LYS A 145 26.73 12.01 -11.14
C LYS A 145 26.06 13.29 -10.62
N ASN A 146 25.73 13.33 -9.34
CA ASN A 146 25.14 14.50 -8.69
C ASN A 146 25.44 14.51 -7.19
N LYS A 147 26.12 15.56 -6.70
CA LYS A 147 26.46 15.73 -5.27
C LYS A 147 25.28 16.18 -4.40
N ASN A 148 24.33 16.91 -4.99
CA ASN A 148 23.21 17.56 -4.30
C ASN A 148 21.88 17.03 -4.83
N PHE A 149 21.74 15.71 -4.94
CA PHE A 149 20.49 15.12 -5.40
C PHE A 149 19.41 15.33 -4.33
N VAL A 150 18.29 15.95 -4.71
CA VAL A 150 17.14 16.16 -3.84
C VAL A 150 15.93 15.44 -4.42
N THR A 151 15.31 14.58 -3.62
CA THR A 151 14.05 13.93 -4.00
C THR A 151 12.89 14.92 -3.92
N ARG A 152 11.79 14.63 -4.63
CA ARG A 152 10.54 15.39 -4.54
C ARG A 152 10.02 15.57 -3.10
N ASN A 153 10.39 14.65 -2.21
CA ASN A 153 9.98 14.65 -0.80
C ASN A 153 11.02 15.35 0.13
N GLY A 154 12.04 16.03 -0.43
CA GLY A 154 13.00 16.83 0.32
C GLY A 154 14.26 16.09 0.81
N TYR A 155 14.39 14.79 0.61
CA TYR A 155 15.59 14.04 1.03
C TYR A 155 16.80 14.35 0.14
N LYS A 156 17.94 14.66 0.77
CA LYS A 156 19.23 14.90 0.11
C LYS A 156 20.04 13.61 -0.04
N ALA A 157 20.76 13.46 -1.14
CA ALA A 157 21.64 12.33 -1.42
C ALA A 157 22.80 12.71 -2.36
N ILE A 158 23.84 11.87 -2.39
CA ILE A 158 24.80 11.82 -3.51
C ILE A 158 24.40 10.69 -4.45
N ALA A 159 24.33 10.98 -5.74
CA ALA A 159 24.13 10.00 -6.81
C ALA A 159 25.47 9.61 -7.44
N PHE A 160 25.78 8.32 -7.44
CA PHE A 160 26.93 7.73 -8.13
C PHE A 160 26.49 6.92 -9.33
N MET A 161 27.32 6.89 -10.37
CA MET A 161 27.05 6.17 -11.60
C MET A 161 28.27 5.35 -12.04
N GLY A 162 28.03 4.10 -12.45
CA GLY A 162 29.06 3.28 -13.07
C GLY A 162 29.37 3.73 -14.50
N LYS A 163 30.60 3.51 -14.96
CA LYS A 163 30.95 3.77 -16.36
C LYS A 163 30.27 2.76 -17.27
N LYS A 164 29.71 3.23 -18.39
CA LYS A 164 28.99 2.36 -19.34
C LYS A 164 29.88 1.26 -19.92
N THR A 165 31.13 1.60 -20.26
CA THR A 165 32.12 0.66 -20.80
C THR A 165 32.39 -0.50 -19.83
N GLU A 166 32.59 -0.19 -18.55
CA GLU A 166 32.84 -1.18 -17.49
C GLU A 166 31.57 -1.97 -17.13
N CYS A 167 30.41 -1.33 -17.07
CA CYS A 167 29.15 -1.99 -16.71
C CYS A 167 28.62 -2.94 -17.80
N ARG A 168 28.87 -2.65 -19.08
CA ARG A 168 28.39 -3.47 -20.21
C ARG A 168 29.06 -4.85 -20.25
N VAL A 169 30.34 -4.93 -19.89
CA VAL A 169 31.13 -6.19 -19.90
C VAL A 169 31.24 -6.85 -18.52
N CYS A 170 30.58 -6.31 -17.50
CA CYS A 170 30.70 -6.79 -16.12
C CYS A 170 30.00 -8.14 -15.92
N LYS A 171 30.71 -9.14 -15.38
CA LYS A 171 30.16 -10.47 -15.06
C LYS A 171 29.04 -10.44 -14.02
N LEU A 172 29.02 -9.41 -13.16
CA LEU A 172 28.00 -9.26 -12.11
C LEU A 172 26.78 -8.44 -12.58
N ARG A 173 26.65 -8.17 -13.88
CA ARG A 173 25.62 -7.29 -14.45
C ARG A 173 24.20 -7.75 -14.12
N GLU A 174 23.92 -9.04 -14.18
CA GLU A 174 22.59 -9.61 -13.87
C GLU A 174 22.21 -9.48 -12.39
N LEU A 175 23.20 -9.51 -11.49
CA LEU A 175 23.02 -9.27 -10.06
C LEU A 175 22.97 -7.76 -9.75
N CYS A 176 23.52 -6.92 -10.61
CA CYS A 176 23.61 -5.48 -10.38
C CYS A 176 22.42 -4.69 -10.94
N LEU A 177 21.89 -5.07 -12.11
CA LEU A 177 20.86 -4.32 -12.82
C LEU A 177 19.52 -5.03 -12.80
N ARG A 178 18.45 -4.30 -12.47
CA ARG A 178 17.09 -4.85 -12.50
C ARG A 178 16.64 -5.24 -13.91
N TYR A 179 17.13 -4.53 -14.93
CA TYR A 179 16.84 -4.81 -16.34
C TYR A 179 18.14 -4.69 -17.15
N PRO A 180 18.97 -5.75 -17.20
CA PRO A 180 20.25 -5.75 -17.89
C PRO A 180 20.17 -5.37 -19.38
N ASP A 181 19.06 -5.70 -20.05
CA ASP A 181 18.92 -5.50 -21.51
C ASP A 181 18.75 -4.03 -21.92
N ARG A 182 18.18 -3.20 -21.04
CA ARG A 182 17.87 -1.79 -21.33
C ARG A 182 18.59 -0.79 -20.44
N THR A 183 19.17 -1.25 -19.32
CA THR A 183 19.87 -0.37 -18.38
C THR A 183 21.35 -0.44 -18.67
N GLU A 184 21.99 0.62 -19.14
CA GLU A 184 23.39 0.53 -19.57
C GLU A 184 24.38 0.44 -18.40
N ALA A 185 24.11 1.18 -17.31
CA ALA A 185 24.98 1.26 -16.15
C ALA A 185 24.19 1.42 -14.85
N ARG A 186 24.81 1.01 -13.74
CA ARG A 186 24.20 1.13 -12.41
C ARG A 186 24.26 2.58 -11.92
N GLN A 187 23.16 3.05 -11.37
CA GLN A 187 23.10 4.28 -10.57
C GLN A 187 22.69 3.92 -9.14
N VAL A 188 23.40 4.48 -8.16
CA VAL A 188 23.14 4.28 -6.73
C VAL A 188 23.08 5.63 -6.03
N HIS A 189 22.22 5.75 -5.02
CA HIS A 189 22.05 6.98 -4.24
C HIS A 189 22.33 6.70 -2.77
N PHE A 190 23.15 7.54 -2.13
CA PHE A 190 23.41 7.52 -0.69
C PHE A 190 22.74 8.73 -0.06
N PHE A 191 21.70 8.48 0.73
CA PHE A 191 20.89 9.52 1.35
C PHE A 191 21.52 10.02 2.65
N PHE A 192 21.61 11.34 2.79
CA PHE A 192 21.94 11.99 4.05
C PHE A 192 20.68 12.05 4.90
N ILE A 193 20.47 11.04 5.74
CA ILE A 193 19.41 11.13 6.74
C ILE A 193 19.94 12.10 7.81
N ALA A 194 19.27 13.24 7.98
CA ALA A 194 19.42 14.05 9.18
C ALA A 194 18.81 13.28 10.38
N ARG A 195 19.51 12.25 10.87
CA ARG A 195 19.33 11.61 12.19
C ARG A 195 20.33 10.46 12.39
N ARG A 196 21.27 10.70 13.32
CA ARG A 196 22.17 9.77 14.05
C ARG A 196 22.89 8.71 13.21
N ILE A 197 24.19 8.94 13.05
CA ILE A 197 25.21 7.90 12.90
C ILE A 197 25.03 6.94 14.09
N VAL A 198 24.50 5.73 13.83
CA VAL A 198 24.77 4.58 14.70
C VAL A 198 25.95 3.89 14.04
N GLN A 199 27.15 4.23 14.49
CA GLN A 199 28.31 3.36 14.31
C GLN A 199 27.99 2.07 15.06
N ALA A 200 27.82 0.99 14.32
CA ALA A 200 28.06 -0.34 14.87
C ALA A 200 29.58 -0.44 15.04
N ALA A 201 30.05 -0.33 16.27
CA ALA A 201 31.42 -0.71 16.62
C ALA A 201 31.61 -2.22 16.36
N PRO A 202 32.73 -2.65 15.77
CA PRO A 202 33.17 -4.03 15.91
C PRO A 202 33.76 -4.22 17.32
N SER A 203 33.27 -5.26 18.01
CA SER A 203 33.81 -5.96 19.20
C SER A 203 34.58 -5.15 20.23
#